data_AF-A0A5P1EPW3-F1
#
_entry.id   AF-A0A5P1EPW3-F1
#
_cell.length_a   1.000
_cell.length_b   1.000
_cell.length_c   1.000
_cell.angle_alpha   90.00
_cell.angle_beta   90.00
_cell.angle_gamma   90.00
#
_symmetry.space_group_name_H-M   'P 1'
#
loop_
_entity.id
_entity.type
_entity.pdbx_description
1 polymer ?
#
loop_
_entity_poly.entity_id
_entity_poly.type
_entity_poly.pdbx_seq_one_letter_code
_entity_poly.pdbx_strand_id
1 'polypeptide(L)'
;MSEISESETPFAYRAGYLYNVNYYVDWIDRSEEETRKHMDWICRLYNEMGPYVSKNPRASYVNFRDLDLGSNIDEGSLSSRYSNAKIWGERYFKGNFERLAKVKGRVDPSDFFRNEQSIPSLVEEEIVEDNKGKVEGESSSHQNLLSNMF
;
A
#
# COMPACT_ATOMS: atom_id res chain seq x y z
N MET A 1 23.86 0.46 -2.92
CA MET A 1 23.58 1.62 -2.04
C MET A 1 23.57 1.19 -0.56
N SER A 2 24.60 0.50 -0.10
CA SER A 2 24.62 -0.13 1.24
C SER A 2 25.04 0.82 2.37
N GLU A 3 25.64 1.96 2.04
CA GLU A 3 26.13 2.94 3.02
C GLU A 3 25.02 3.87 3.55
N ILE A 4 23.89 3.95 2.84
CA ILE A 4 22.75 4.81 3.19
C ILE A 4 21.73 4.01 4.00
N SER A 5 21.24 4.58 5.09
CA SER A 5 20.23 3.92 5.93
C SER A 5 18.90 3.73 5.19
N GLU A 6 18.21 2.61 5.44
CA GLU A 6 16.88 2.30 4.89
C GLU A 6 15.86 3.43 5.16
N SER A 7 15.97 4.13 6.28
CA SER A 7 15.04 5.19 6.69
C SER A 7 15.50 6.62 6.37
N GLU A 8 16.67 6.78 5.76
CA GLU A 8 17.25 8.11 5.47
C GLU A 8 16.36 8.90 4.49
N THR A 9 15.82 8.19 3.50
CA THR A 9 14.92 8.74 2.47
C THR A 9 13.69 7.85 2.35
N PRO A 10 12.62 8.26 1.65
CA PRO A 10 11.47 7.39 1.39
C PRO A 10 11.85 6.04 0.75
N PHE A 11 12.85 6.02 -0.14
CA PHE A 11 13.31 4.81 -0.82
C PHE A 11 14.10 3.90 0.13
N ALA A 12 13.50 2.76 0.45
CA ALA A 12 13.93 1.85 1.52
C ALA A 12 14.95 0.77 1.09
N TYR A 13 15.05 0.46 -0.20
CA TYR A 13 15.80 -0.71 -0.67
C TYR A 13 17.31 -0.43 -0.78
N ARG A 14 18.03 -0.59 0.34
CA ARG A 14 19.45 -0.23 0.53
C ARG A 14 20.35 -1.46 0.71
N ALA A 15 20.97 -1.61 1.88
CA ALA A 15 21.82 -2.76 2.20
C ALA A 15 21.03 -4.08 2.09
N GLY A 16 21.69 -5.14 1.61
CA GLY A 16 21.06 -6.46 1.39
C GLY A 16 20.43 -6.67 0.01
N TYR A 17 20.30 -5.62 -0.81
CA TYR A 17 19.84 -5.72 -2.19
C TYR A 17 21.00 -5.62 -3.17
N LEU A 18 21.18 -6.65 -4.01
CA LEU A 18 22.30 -6.76 -4.96
C LEU A 18 22.06 -5.92 -6.22
N TYR A 19 20.86 -5.99 -6.79
CA TYR A 19 20.47 -5.29 -8.00
C TYR A 19 18.95 -5.13 -8.07
N ASN A 20 18.48 -4.26 -8.98
CA ASN A 20 17.07 -4.12 -9.34
C ASN A 20 16.86 -4.70 -10.74
N VAL A 21 15.76 -5.43 -10.95
CA VAL A 21 15.38 -5.97 -12.26
C VAL A 21 14.03 -5.38 -12.64
N ASN A 22 13.96 -4.78 -13.82
CA ASN A 22 12.72 -4.32 -14.43
C ASN A 22 12.37 -5.24 -15.60
N TYR A 23 11.13 -5.70 -15.65
CA TYR A 23 10.58 -6.39 -16.82
C TYR A 23 9.80 -5.37 -17.62
N TYR A 24 10.10 -5.27 -18.91
CA TYR A 24 9.47 -4.31 -19.79
C TYR A 24 9.17 -4.98 -21.13
N VAL A 25 8.01 -4.66 -21.67
CA VAL A 25 7.52 -5.15 -22.96
C VAL A 25 6.93 -3.95 -23.68
N ASP A 26 7.36 -3.74 -24.91
CA ASP A 26 6.82 -2.71 -25.80
C ASP A 26 6.30 -3.36 -27.07
N TRP A 27 5.21 -2.80 -27.59
CA TRP A 27 4.58 -3.30 -28.79
C TRP A 27 3.83 -2.20 -29.54
N ILE A 28 3.77 -2.35 -30.87
CA ILE A 28 3.20 -1.35 -31.79
C ILE A 28 1.68 -1.50 -31.89
N ASP A 29 1.17 -2.73 -32.01
CA ASP A 29 -0.27 -2.98 -32.18
C ASP A 29 -1.05 -2.75 -30.89
N ARG A 30 -1.83 -1.68 -30.83
CA ARG A 30 -2.64 -1.33 -29.66
C ARG A 30 -4.03 -1.96 -29.66
N SER A 31 -4.25 -3.01 -30.46
CA SER A 31 -5.43 -3.85 -30.36
C SER A 31 -5.61 -4.41 -28.94
N GLU A 32 -6.87 -4.60 -28.52
CA GLU A 32 -7.18 -5.18 -27.21
C GLU A 32 -6.61 -6.60 -27.07
N GLU A 33 -6.63 -7.36 -28.17
CA GLU A 33 -6.07 -8.71 -28.23
C GLU A 33 -4.56 -8.74 -27.98
N GLU A 34 -3.78 -7.95 -28.71
CA GLU A 34 -2.33 -7.89 -28.50
C GLU A 34 -2.01 -7.27 -27.13
N THR A 35 -2.75 -6.26 -26.68
CA THR A 35 -2.59 -5.69 -25.32
C THR A 35 -2.74 -6.77 -24.25
N ARG A 36 -3.83 -7.54 -24.28
CA ARG A 36 -4.08 -8.63 -23.32
C ARG A 36 -2.97 -9.68 -23.36
N LYS A 37 -2.51 -10.07 -24.54
CA LYS A 37 -1.45 -11.07 -24.72
C LYS A 37 -0.11 -10.63 -24.10
N HIS A 38 0.30 -9.37 -24.30
CA HIS A 38 1.53 -8.84 -23.72
C HIS A 38 1.41 -8.66 -22.20
N MET A 39 0.26 -8.20 -21.71
CA MET A 39 -0.04 -8.12 -20.28
C MET A 39 -0.01 -9.52 -19.62
N ASP A 40 -0.66 -10.51 -20.23
CA ASP A 40 -0.65 -11.88 -19.73
C ASP A 40 0.77 -12.46 -19.68
N TRP A 41 1.61 -12.14 -20.68
CA TRP A 41 2.99 -12.58 -20.71
C TRP A 41 3.83 -11.98 -19.58
N ILE A 42 3.74 -10.65 -19.37
CA ILE A 42 4.55 -9.98 -18.35
C ILE A 42 4.10 -10.37 -16.93
N CYS A 43 2.80 -10.55 -16.71
CA CYS A 43 2.26 -11.02 -15.44
C CYS A 43 2.69 -12.47 -15.14
N ARG A 44 2.69 -13.36 -16.15
CA ARG A 44 3.26 -14.72 -16.00
C ARG A 44 4.73 -14.68 -15.64
N LEU A 45 5.54 -13.91 -16.36
CA LEU A 45 6.97 -13.76 -16.05
C LEU A 45 7.20 -13.23 -14.63
N TYR A 46 6.44 -12.21 -14.21
CA TYR A 46 6.51 -11.68 -12.84
C TYR A 46 6.20 -12.77 -11.80
N ASN A 47 5.20 -13.61 -12.04
CA ASN A 47 4.83 -14.70 -11.12
C ASN A 47 5.91 -15.79 -11.06
N GLU A 48 6.43 -16.23 -12.20
CA GLU A 48 7.52 -17.23 -12.29
C GLU A 48 8.78 -16.78 -11.55
N MET A 49 9.07 -15.48 -11.54
CA MET A 49 10.23 -14.91 -10.85
C MET A 49 10.05 -14.83 -9.32
N GLY A 50 8.84 -15.03 -8.81
CA GLY A 50 8.49 -14.88 -7.39
C GLY A 50 9.43 -15.59 -6.39
N PRO A 51 9.84 -16.85 -6.62
CA PRO A 51 10.75 -17.57 -5.71
C PRO A 51 12.18 -17.03 -5.67
N TYR A 52 12.61 -16.30 -6.69
CA TYR A 52 14.01 -15.89 -6.88
C TYR A 52 14.27 -14.43 -6.48
N VAL A 53 13.22 -13.66 -6.22
CA VAL A 53 13.32 -12.25 -5.84
C VAL A 53 13.06 -12.06 -4.33
N SER A 54 13.17 -10.82 -3.86
CA SER A 54 12.85 -10.47 -2.47
C SER A 54 11.45 -10.92 -2.06
N LYS A 55 11.29 -11.26 -0.78
CA LYS A 55 10.03 -11.67 -0.17
C LYS A 55 9.84 -10.98 1.19
N ASN A 56 8.59 -10.83 1.61
CA ASN A 56 8.19 -10.26 2.91
C ASN A 56 8.70 -8.82 3.19
N PRO A 57 8.34 -7.81 2.38
CA PRO A 57 7.49 -7.87 1.18
C PRO A 57 8.30 -8.15 -0.09
N ARG A 58 7.60 -8.44 -1.20
CA ARG A 58 8.21 -8.42 -2.52
C ARG A 58 8.47 -6.96 -2.91
N ALA A 59 9.74 -6.59 -3.02
CA ALA A 59 10.18 -5.22 -3.24
C ALA A 59 9.75 -4.69 -4.61
N SER A 60 9.27 -3.45 -4.61
CA SER A 60 8.84 -2.70 -5.80
C SER A 60 9.43 -1.30 -5.77
N TYR A 61 9.59 -0.68 -6.94
CA TYR A 61 10.14 0.68 -7.05
C TYR A 61 9.08 1.65 -7.56
N VAL A 62 8.78 2.69 -6.79
CA VAL A 62 7.64 3.60 -7.06
C VAL A 62 7.70 4.30 -8.42
N ASN A 63 8.90 4.51 -8.98
CA ASN A 63 9.06 5.10 -10.32
C ASN A 63 8.63 4.15 -11.45
N PHE A 64 8.51 2.86 -11.17
CA PHE A 64 7.87 1.85 -12.02
C PHE A 64 6.53 1.46 -11.39
N ARG A 65 5.60 2.41 -11.42
CA ARG A 65 4.28 2.25 -10.81
C ARG A 65 3.53 1.06 -11.40
N ASP A 66 3.10 0.17 -10.52
CA ASP A 66 2.42 -1.09 -10.80
C ASP A 66 1.10 -1.14 -10.03
N LEU A 67 -0.03 -1.02 -10.75
CA LEU A 67 -1.37 -1.04 -10.16
C LEU A 67 -1.83 -2.46 -9.79
N ASP A 68 -1.15 -3.52 -10.27
CA ASP A 68 -1.45 -4.91 -9.90
C ASP A 68 -1.06 -5.20 -8.44
N LEU A 69 -0.25 -4.34 -7.82
CA LEU A 69 0.04 -4.40 -6.39
C LEU A 69 -1.16 -3.98 -5.51
N GLY A 70 -2.15 -3.29 -6.10
CA GLY A 70 -3.33 -2.76 -5.44
C GLY A 70 -3.53 -1.26 -5.70
N SER A 71 -4.73 -0.74 -5.50
CA SER A 71 -5.05 0.67 -5.69
C SER A 71 -6.00 1.19 -4.61
N ASN A 72 -6.16 2.51 -4.55
CA ASN A 72 -7.12 3.21 -3.71
C ASN A 72 -8.51 3.09 -4.34
N ILE A 73 -9.21 1.98 -4.09
CA ILE A 73 -10.55 1.70 -4.67
C ILE A 73 -11.68 2.15 -3.74
N ASP A 74 -11.41 2.28 -2.43
CA ASP A 74 -12.44 2.45 -1.42
C ASP A 74 -12.54 3.89 -0.87
N GLU A 75 -13.77 4.43 -0.87
CA GLU A 75 -14.16 5.60 -0.08
C GLU A 75 -14.58 5.15 1.33
N GLY A 76 -13.61 4.65 2.11
CA GLY A 76 -13.79 4.27 3.51
C GLY A 76 -13.25 5.32 4.49
N SER A 77 -13.30 5.02 5.79
CA SER A 77 -12.63 5.83 6.82
C SER A 77 -11.12 5.95 6.53
N LEU A 78 -10.45 6.97 7.08
CA LEU A 78 -9.00 7.13 6.91
C LEU A 78 -8.23 5.88 7.36
N SER A 79 -8.68 5.22 8.42
CA SER A 79 -8.10 3.97 8.93
C SER A 79 -8.21 2.82 7.90
N SER A 80 -9.36 2.69 7.24
CA SER A 80 -9.56 1.70 6.17
C SER A 80 -8.68 2.00 4.96
N ARG A 81 -8.65 3.26 4.51
CA ARG A 81 -7.82 3.72 3.39
C ARG A 81 -6.33 3.48 3.66
N TYR A 82 -5.85 3.79 4.86
CA TYR A 82 -4.48 3.52 5.28
C TYR A 82 -4.18 2.02 5.27
N SER A 83 -5.05 1.20 5.85
CA SER A 83 -4.87 -0.25 5.93
C SER A 83 -4.80 -0.92 4.55
N ASN A 84 -5.67 -0.52 3.62
CA ASN A 84 -5.64 -1.00 2.24
C ASN A 84 -4.39 -0.52 1.50
N ALA A 85 -4.04 0.75 1.65
CA ALA A 85 -2.86 1.33 1.00
C ALA A 85 -1.55 0.72 1.50
N LYS A 86 -1.50 0.28 2.76
CA LYS A 86 -0.33 -0.35 3.36
C LYS A 86 0.12 -1.61 2.60
N ILE A 87 -0.81 -2.35 1.98
CA ILE A 87 -0.52 -3.58 1.23
C ILE A 87 0.45 -3.34 0.06
N TRP A 88 0.21 -2.29 -0.74
CA TRP A 88 1.12 -1.89 -1.82
C TRP A 88 2.19 -0.91 -1.32
N GLY A 89 1.88 -0.08 -0.33
CA GLY A 89 2.76 0.94 0.22
C GLY A 89 4.03 0.38 0.84
N GLU A 90 3.93 -0.71 1.59
CA GLU A 90 5.10 -1.39 2.16
C GLU A 90 5.96 -2.07 1.07
N ARG A 91 5.38 -2.44 -0.08
CA ARG A 91 6.16 -2.92 -1.23
C ARG A 91 6.99 -1.82 -1.87
N TYR A 92 6.62 -0.54 -1.75
CA TYR A 92 7.45 0.57 -2.26
C TYR A 92 8.38 1.16 -1.20
N PHE A 93 7.91 1.25 0.04
CA PHE A 93 8.54 2.08 1.07
C PHE A 93 8.92 1.31 2.35
N LYS A 94 8.60 0.01 2.45
CA LYS A 94 8.76 -0.80 3.68
C LYS A 94 8.26 -0.02 4.91
N GLY A 95 9.03 0.00 6.00
CA GLY A 95 8.68 0.71 7.23
C GLY A 95 8.60 2.24 7.09
N ASN A 96 9.07 2.82 5.97
CA ASN A 96 8.95 4.27 5.75
C ASN A 96 7.52 4.70 5.38
N PHE A 97 6.63 3.77 5.01
CA PHE A 97 5.27 4.09 4.57
C PHE A 97 4.47 4.85 5.64
N GLU A 98 4.55 4.43 6.91
CA GLU A 98 3.84 5.09 8.01
C GLU A 98 4.32 6.54 8.20
N ARG A 99 5.64 6.76 8.18
CA ARG A 99 6.21 8.12 8.26
C ARG A 99 5.69 9.00 7.13
N LEU A 100 5.59 8.46 5.92
CA LEU A 100 5.09 9.20 4.76
C LEU A 100 3.61 9.53 4.90
N ALA A 101 2.78 8.61 5.40
CA ALA A 101 1.36 8.86 5.64
C ALA A 101 1.12 9.95 6.68
N LYS A 102 1.93 9.98 7.76
CA LYS A 102 1.91 11.06 8.76
C LYS A 102 2.33 12.42 8.18
N VAL A 103 3.38 12.44 7.36
CA VAL A 103 3.81 13.67 6.66
C VAL A 103 2.70 14.17 5.73
N LYS A 104 2.13 13.28 4.93
CA LYS A 104 1.00 13.57 4.04
C LYS A 104 -0.19 14.15 4.79
N GLY A 105 -0.57 13.56 5.93
CA GLY A 105 -1.65 14.08 6.79
C GLY A 105 -1.40 15.50 7.32
N ARG A 106 -0.13 15.88 7.54
CA ARG A 106 0.22 17.24 7.99
C ARG A 106 0.25 18.27 6.86
N VAL A 107 0.74 17.88 5.68
CA VAL A 107 0.96 18.82 4.56
C VAL A 107 -0.22 18.90 3.59
N ASP A 108 -1.07 17.88 3.57
CA ASP A 108 -2.26 17.78 2.73
C ASP A 108 -3.39 17.02 3.46
N PRO A 109 -3.94 17.59 4.55
CA PRO A 109 -4.96 16.94 5.38
C PRO A 109 -6.24 16.63 4.61
N SER A 110 -6.60 17.45 3.61
CA SER A 110 -7.76 17.23 2.73
C SER A 110 -7.54 16.16 1.66
N ASP A 111 -6.32 15.59 1.57
CA ASP A 111 -5.91 14.62 0.55
C ASP A 111 -6.19 15.12 -0.88
N PHE A 112 -5.89 16.39 -1.16
CA PHE A 112 -6.11 17.02 -2.45
C PHE A 112 -5.19 16.42 -3.54
N PHE A 113 -3.91 16.21 -3.21
CA PHE A 113 -2.95 15.61 -4.12
C PHE A 113 -3.04 14.08 -4.08
N ARG A 114 -3.98 13.52 -4.83
CA ARG A 114 -4.28 12.08 -4.83
C ARG A 114 -4.26 11.44 -6.22
N ASN A 115 -4.00 10.14 -6.24
CA ASN A 115 -4.15 9.25 -7.40
C ASN A 115 -4.45 7.81 -6.91
N GLU A 116 -4.49 6.86 -7.84
CA GLU A 116 -4.83 5.45 -7.60
C GLU A 116 -3.88 4.75 -6.63
N GLN A 117 -2.67 5.27 -6.39
CA GLN A 117 -1.71 4.78 -5.39
C GLN A 117 -1.05 5.95 -4.63
N SER A 118 -1.79 7.03 -4.37
CA SER A 118 -1.27 8.08 -3.49
C SER A 118 -1.26 7.60 -2.05
N ILE A 119 -0.24 8.02 -1.31
CA ILE A 119 -0.15 7.77 0.13
C ILE A 119 -1.35 8.46 0.79
N PRO A 120 -2.16 7.75 1.59
CA PRO A 120 -3.31 8.36 2.25
C PRO A 120 -2.86 9.27 3.39
N SER A 121 -3.65 10.32 3.63
CA SER A 121 -3.47 11.22 4.77
C SER A 121 -3.78 10.49 6.07
N LEU A 122 -2.80 10.41 6.97
CA LEU A 122 -2.98 9.87 8.31
C LEU A 122 -2.95 11.03 9.32
N VAL A 123 -4.12 11.36 9.88
CA VAL A 123 -4.29 12.39 10.91
C VAL A 123 -4.37 11.69 12.27
N GLU A 124 -3.53 12.08 13.23
CA GLU A 124 -3.43 11.41 14.54
C GLU A 124 -4.72 11.53 15.38
N GLU A 125 -5.52 12.58 15.16
CA GLU A 125 -6.76 12.86 15.91
C GLU A 125 -7.91 11.89 15.57
N GLU A 126 -8.09 11.52 14.31
CA GLU A 126 -9.19 10.63 13.89
C GLU A 126 -8.97 9.16 14.29
N ILE A 127 -7.72 8.72 14.46
CA ILE A 127 -7.41 7.37 14.96
C ILE A 127 -7.91 7.20 16.40
N VAL A 128 -7.90 8.27 17.19
CA VAL A 128 -8.39 8.25 18.58
C VAL A 128 -9.92 8.17 18.62
N GLU A 129 -10.60 8.84 17.68
CA GLU A 129 -12.07 8.79 17.58
C GLU A 129 -12.57 7.43 17.05
N ASP A 130 -11.94 6.87 16.01
CA ASP A 130 -12.25 5.53 15.49
C ASP A 130 -12.05 4.44 16.58
N ASN A 131 -11.01 4.58 17.41
CA ASN A 131 -10.77 3.66 18.52
C ASN A 131 -11.77 3.84 19.68
N LYS A 132 -12.23 5.07 19.96
CA LYS A 132 -13.30 5.31 20.94
C LYS A 132 -14.64 4.69 20.49
N GLY A 133 -14.99 4.84 19.20
CA GLY A 133 -16.22 4.26 18.65
C GLY A 133 -16.25 2.73 18.69
N LYS A 134 -15.10 2.06 18.50
CA LYS A 134 -14.99 0.59 18.67
C LYS A 134 -15.16 0.15 20.13
N VAL A 135 -14.56 0.86 21.08
CA VAL A 135 -14.66 0.53 22.52
C VAL A 135 -16.10 0.74 23.03
N GLU A 136 -16.80 1.78 22.56
CA GLU A 136 -18.20 2.02 22.93
C GLU A 136 -19.16 0.99 22.31
N GLY A 137 -18.92 0.54 21.07
CA GLY A 137 -19.70 -0.52 20.41
C GLY A 137 -19.56 -1.91 21.05
N GLU A 138 -18.39 -2.23 21.60
CA GLU A 138 -18.18 -3.46 22.38
C GLU A 138 -18.88 -3.38 23.75
N SER A 139 -18.94 -2.21 24.38
CA SER A 139 -19.64 -2.02 25.66
C SER A 139 -21.17 -2.20 25.55
N SER A 140 -21.76 -1.79 24.42
CA SER A 140 -23.20 -1.95 24.15
C SER A 140 -23.57 -3.41 23.84
N SER A 141 -22.65 -4.15 23.21
CA SER A 141 -22.83 -5.58 22.90
C SER A 141 -22.82 -6.45 24.16
N HIS A 142 -22.09 -6.05 25.21
CA HIS A 142 -22.11 -6.76 26.50
C HIS A 142 -23.32 -6.42 27.38
N GLN A 143 -23.94 -5.24 27.22
CA GLN A 143 -25.18 -4.92 27.94
C GLN A 143 -26.41 -5.64 27.36
N ASN A 144 -26.43 -5.93 26.06
CA ASN A 144 -27.54 -6.66 25.42
C ASN A 144 -27.58 -8.17 25.71
N LEU A 145 -26.50 -8.77 26.22
CA LEU A 145 -26.50 -10.18 26.62
C LEU A 145 -27.03 -10.41 28.05
N LEU A 146 -27.09 -9.38 28.89
CA LEU A 146 -27.62 -9.48 30.26
C LEU A 146 -29.13 -9.16 30.38
N SER A 147 -29.74 -8.59 29.33
CA SER A 147 -31.18 -8.28 29.30
C SER A 147 -32.07 -9.46 28.84
N ASN A 148 -31.50 -10.59 28.39
CA ASN A 148 -32.24 -11.74 27.87
C ASN A 148 -32.16 -12.99 28.78
N MET A 149 -31.81 -12.83 30.06
CA MET A 149 -31.74 -13.94 31.03
C MET A 149 -32.60 -13.77 32.29
N PHE A 150 -33.53 -12.80 32.34
CA PHE A 150 -34.63 -12.78 33.31
C PHE A 150 -35.90 -12.22 32.67
#